data_AF-A0A9X4R5B1-F1
#
_entry.id   AF-A0A9X4R5B1-F1
#
_cell.length_a   1.000
_cell.length_b   1.000
_cell.length_c   1.000
_cell.angle_alpha   90.00
_cell.angle_beta   90.00
_cell.angle_gamma   90.00
#
_symmetry.space_group_name_H-M   'P 1'
#
loop_
_entity.id
_entity.type
_entity.pdbx_description
1 polymer ?
#
loop_
_entity_poly.entity_id
_entity_poly.type
_entity_poly.pdbx_seq_one_letter_code
_entity_poly.pdbx_strand_id
1 'polypeptide(L)'
;MDREETRLRRSPFLVRDAALQKYLQDMACKLAGNHCPDVRVYPVRTPFFNASMAPNGMMQVWTGLLLRVDNEAQLAAVIGHEIGHYLQRHTLERLRDVKSRSAFGMFLGMFGLVGLVGQMATLAGAFGFSRDQERQADQIGLALMRQAGYDTHEAPKVWDNLQLELAAMHGGDPGLRNPLFASHPGSAERGDKLRELSAGDEASYVGEAEHRRALAGLQTQMLEDELKRGQTRETLALLNRLVERQPERADLLYGRGEARRLRAADGDLDLAQADFQRAIALGSEPAEVYRSLGYLHRSRDDAEQAREAFGRYVEKAPAAPDVAMIKSLL
;
A
#
# COMPACT_ATOMS: atom_id res chain seq x y z
N MET A 1 10.73 -22.67 2.84
CA MET A 1 10.09 -21.45 3.36
C MET A 1 10.81 -20.90 4.57
N ASP A 2 11.13 -21.69 5.60
CA ASP A 2 11.76 -21.18 6.84
C ASP A 2 13.09 -20.43 6.63
N ARG A 3 13.88 -20.81 5.62
CA ARG A 3 15.08 -20.06 5.22
C ARG A 3 14.76 -18.67 4.68
N GLU A 4 13.71 -18.54 3.87
CA GLU A 4 13.26 -17.23 3.33
C GLU A 4 12.65 -16.38 4.43
N GLU A 5 11.90 -16.98 5.35
CA GLU A 5 11.41 -16.29 6.56
C GLU A 5 12.57 -15.75 7.40
N THR A 6 13.62 -16.54 7.60
CA THR A 6 14.84 -16.08 8.29
C THR A 6 15.52 -14.92 7.57
N ARG A 7 15.54 -14.93 6.23
CA ARG A 7 16.08 -13.81 5.44
C ARG A 7 15.21 -12.55 5.59
N LEU A 8 13.89 -12.69 5.48
CA LEU A 8 12.95 -11.58 5.66
C LEU A 8 13.11 -10.92 7.02
N ARG A 9 13.23 -11.71 8.10
CA ARG A 9 13.44 -11.20 9.46
C ARG A 9 14.72 -10.34 9.61
N ARG A 10 15.73 -10.58 8.77
CA ARG A 10 16.99 -9.83 8.73
C ARG A 10 16.99 -8.71 7.68
N SER A 11 15.94 -8.61 6.88
CA SER A 11 15.85 -7.65 5.77
C SER A 11 15.82 -6.20 6.28
N PRO A 12 16.47 -5.25 5.58
CA PRO A 12 16.29 -3.83 5.86
C PRO A 12 14.88 -3.35 5.51
N PHE A 13 14.14 -4.08 4.66
CA PHE A 13 12.76 -3.75 4.29
C PHE A 13 11.72 -4.18 5.33
N LEU A 14 12.08 -4.97 6.33
CA LEU A 14 11.16 -5.29 7.43
C LEU A 14 10.88 -4.02 8.24
N VAL A 15 9.61 -3.64 8.38
CA VAL A 15 9.19 -2.53 9.23
C VAL A 15 9.27 -2.99 10.68
N ARG A 16 10.17 -2.36 11.46
CA ARG A 16 10.43 -2.72 12.86
C ARG A 16 9.62 -1.85 13.82
N ASP A 17 8.31 -1.80 13.60
CA ASP A 17 7.37 -1.15 14.50
C ASP A 17 6.61 -2.21 15.30
N ALA A 18 6.84 -2.26 16.61
CA ALA A 18 6.26 -3.30 17.46
C ALA A 18 4.72 -3.17 17.59
N ALA A 19 4.19 -1.94 17.53
CA ALA A 19 2.76 -1.69 17.64
C ALA A 19 2.04 -2.14 16.36
N LEU A 20 2.56 -1.80 15.18
CA LEU A 20 2.04 -2.27 13.90
C LEU A 20 2.16 -3.80 13.80
N GLN A 21 3.31 -4.37 14.16
CA GLN A 21 3.54 -5.81 14.13
C GLN A 21 2.51 -6.55 15.00
N LYS A 22 2.25 -6.05 16.21
CA LYS A 22 1.23 -6.61 17.10
C LYS A 22 -0.17 -6.45 16.52
N TYR A 23 -0.53 -5.26 16.04
CA TYR A 23 -1.85 -5.00 15.45
C TYR A 23 -2.16 -5.96 14.29
N LEU A 24 -1.22 -6.13 13.35
CA LEU A 24 -1.38 -7.05 12.22
C LEU A 24 -1.45 -8.52 12.67
N GLN A 25 -0.61 -8.93 13.63
CA GLN A 25 -0.62 -10.29 14.16
C GLN A 25 -1.93 -10.62 14.88
N ASP A 26 -2.42 -9.71 15.72
CA ASP A 26 -3.69 -9.88 16.45
C ASP A 26 -4.86 -10.02 15.46
N MET A 27 -4.91 -9.17 14.43
CA MET A 27 -5.93 -9.26 13.38
C MET A 27 -5.87 -10.59 12.61
N ALA A 28 -4.69 -10.98 12.15
CA ALA A 28 -4.53 -12.24 11.41
C ALA A 28 -4.88 -13.46 12.27
N CYS A 29 -4.52 -13.44 13.56
CA CYS A 29 -4.91 -14.49 14.51
C CYS A 29 -6.42 -14.53 14.76
N LYS A 30 -7.07 -13.36 14.87
CA LYS A 30 -8.53 -13.25 15.00
C LYS A 30 -9.25 -13.89 13.80
N LEU A 31 -8.74 -13.64 12.59
CA LEU A 31 -9.29 -14.22 11.35
C LEU A 31 -8.94 -15.70 11.19
N ALA A 32 -7.74 -16.13 11.57
CA ALA A 32 -7.31 -17.53 11.43
C ALA A 32 -7.94 -18.48 12.46
N GLY A 33 -8.45 -17.95 13.57
CA GLY A 33 -9.07 -18.73 14.64
C GLY A 33 -8.11 -19.80 15.18
N ASN A 34 -8.52 -21.08 15.09
CA ASN A 34 -7.70 -22.21 15.57
C ASN A 34 -6.37 -22.37 14.82
N HIS A 35 -6.20 -21.74 13.65
CA HIS A 35 -4.95 -21.74 12.90
C HIS A 35 -3.97 -20.62 13.30
N CYS A 36 -4.33 -19.75 14.26
CA CYS A 36 -3.43 -18.69 14.74
C CYS A 36 -1.99 -19.17 15.10
N PRO A 37 -1.77 -20.35 15.72
CA PRO A 37 -0.42 -20.85 15.99
C PRO A 37 0.46 -21.02 14.73
N ASP A 38 -0.17 -21.20 13.57
CA ASP A 38 0.53 -21.36 12.29
C ASP A 38 0.90 -20.01 11.65
N VAL A 39 0.27 -18.90 12.07
CA VAL A 39 0.33 -17.59 11.40
C VAL A 39 1.39 -16.69 12.00
N ARG A 40 2.30 -16.19 11.16
CA ARG A 40 3.33 -15.20 11.53
C ARG A 40 3.33 -14.07 10.52
N VAL A 41 2.89 -12.88 10.94
CA VAL A 41 2.76 -11.73 10.05
C VAL A 41 4.03 -10.89 10.07
N TYR A 42 4.40 -10.29 8.94
CA TYR A 42 5.56 -9.40 8.82
C TYR A 42 5.19 -8.18 7.96
N PRO A 43 5.23 -6.95 8.51
CA PRO A 43 5.05 -5.73 7.73
C PRO A 43 6.31 -5.44 6.91
N VAL A 44 6.15 -5.24 5.61
CA VAL A 44 7.26 -5.05 4.65
C VAL A 44 7.13 -3.70 3.97
N ARG A 45 8.21 -2.89 4.04
CA ARG A 45 8.33 -1.59 3.40
C ARG A 45 8.44 -1.77 1.88
N THR A 46 7.28 -1.80 1.25
CA THR A 46 7.09 -1.91 -0.19
C THR A 46 5.87 -1.06 -0.55
N PRO A 47 5.99 -0.03 -1.40
CA PRO A 47 4.92 0.94 -1.61
C PRO A 47 3.80 0.43 -2.52
N PHE A 48 3.81 -0.85 -2.92
CA PHE A 48 2.77 -1.45 -3.75
C PHE A 48 1.67 -2.10 -2.90
N PHE A 49 0.46 -2.13 -3.43
CA PHE A 49 -0.64 -2.85 -2.81
C PHE A 49 -0.37 -4.36 -2.89
N ASN A 50 -0.06 -5.01 -1.77
CA ASN A 50 0.00 -6.47 -1.74
C ASN A 50 -0.04 -7.01 -0.30
N ALA A 51 -0.51 -8.24 -0.18
CA ALA A 51 -0.24 -9.13 0.92
C ALA A 51 -0.01 -10.54 0.35
N SER A 52 0.73 -11.37 1.05
CA SER A 52 0.90 -12.76 0.61
C SER A 52 1.11 -13.69 1.78
N MET A 53 0.57 -14.90 1.69
CA MET A 53 0.78 -15.95 2.68
C MET A 53 1.53 -17.15 2.10
N ALA A 54 2.66 -17.48 2.72
CA ALA A 54 3.45 -18.65 2.42
C ALA A 54 2.80 -19.94 2.95
N PRO A 55 3.10 -21.12 2.35
CA PRO A 55 2.57 -22.39 2.84
C PRO A 55 2.93 -22.77 4.27
N ASN A 56 3.98 -22.18 4.85
CA ASN A 56 4.37 -22.41 6.24
C ASN A 56 3.64 -21.47 7.21
N GLY A 57 2.75 -20.59 6.73
CA GLY A 57 1.99 -19.62 7.53
C GLY A 57 2.69 -18.27 7.76
N MET A 58 3.86 -18.05 7.14
CA MET A 58 4.45 -16.72 7.08
C MET A 58 3.63 -15.81 6.16
N MET A 59 3.11 -14.72 6.69
CA MET A 59 2.38 -13.69 5.94
C MET A 59 3.21 -12.41 5.82
N GLN A 60 3.21 -11.82 4.63
CA GLN A 60 3.76 -10.49 4.38
C GLN A 60 2.63 -9.51 4.12
N VAL A 61 2.68 -8.34 4.75
CA VAL A 61 1.73 -7.24 4.53
C VAL A 61 2.55 -6.04 4.08
N TRP A 62 2.31 -5.55 2.86
CA TRP A 62 3.12 -4.47 2.31
C TRP A 62 2.59 -3.09 2.73
N THR A 63 3.47 -2.14 2.98
CA THR A 63 3.07 -0.78 3.39
C THR A 63 2.18 -0.08 2.37
N GLY A 64 2.32 -0.40 1.08
CA GLY A 64 1.45 0.13 0.03
C GLY A 64 0.00 -0.36 0.14
N LEU A 65 -0.25 -1.56 0.69
CA LEU A 65 -1.60 -2.02 1.05
C LEU A 65 -2.16 -1.17 2.20
N LEU A 66 -1.36 -0.97 3.25
CA LEU A 66 -1.77 -0.19 4.43
C LEU A 66 -2.12 1.27 4.09
N LEU A 67 -1.47 1.86 3.08
CA LEU A 67 -1.79 3.20 2.60
C LEU A 67 -3.13 3.29 1.85
N ARG A 68 -3.62 2.18 1.30
CA ARG A 68 -4.77 2.15 0.38
C ARG A 68 -6.07 1.69 1.02
N VAL A 69 -6.00 0.90 2.08
CA VAL A 69 -7.19 0.55 2.88
C VAL A 69 -7.55 1.71 3.81
N ASP A 70 -8.84 1.99 3.97
CA ASP A 70 -9.32 3.11 4.77
C ASP A 70 -9.50 2.75 6.25
N ASN A 71 -9.66 1.47 6.56
CA ASN A 71 -10.02 0.99 7.88
C ASN A 71 -9.61 -0.47 8.13
N GLU A 72 -9.84 -0.93 9.36
CA GLU A 72 -9.47 -2.27 9.82
C GLU A 72 -10.23 -3.38 9.06
N ALA A 73 -11.53 -3.19 8.79
CA ALA A 73 -12.34 -4.20 8.10
C ALA A 73 -11.89 -4.39 6.63
N GLN A 74 -11.51 -3.32 5.94
CA GLN A 74 -10.90 -3.41 4.61
C GLN A 74 -9.57 -4.18 4.63
N LEU A 75 -8.72 -3.94 5.65
CA LEU A 75 -7.50 -4.71 5.83
C LEU A 75 -7.79 -6.18 6.15
N ALA A 76 -8.81 -6.43 6.98
CA ALA A 76 -9.26 -7.77 7.33
C ALA A 76 -9.80 -8.54 6.11
N ALA A 77 -10.42 -7.86 5.14
CA ALA A 77 -10.82 -8.47 3.88
C ALA A 77 -9.63 -9.05 3.11
N VAL A 78 -8.55 -8.27 2.99
CA VAL A 78 -7.33 -8.72 2.29
C VAL A 78 -6.61 -9.82 3.07
N ILE A 79 -6.45 -9.67 4.39
CA ILE A 79 -5.82 -10.70 5.23
C ILE A 79 -6.66 -11.99 5.26
N GLY A 80 -7.98 -11.87 5.33
CA GLY A 80 -8.92 -12.99 5.29
C GLY A 80 -8.85 -13.74 3.96
N HIS A 81 -8.73 -13.03 2.84
CA HIS A 81 -8.48 -13.61 1.52
C HIS A 81 -7.19 -14.44 1.48
N GLU A 82 -6.08 -13.89 1.98
CA GLU A 82 -4.79 -14.62 2.05
C GLU A 82 -4.87 -15.86 2.96
N ILE A 83 -5.57 -15.77 4.09
CA ILE A 83 -5.83 -16.93 4.96
C ILE A 83 -6.72 -17.95 4.21
N GLY A 84 -7.67 -17.50 3.39
CA GLY A 84 -8.46 -18.37 2.53
C GLY A 84 -7.59 -19.22 1.58
N HIS A 85 -6.62 -18.61 0.91
CA HIS A 85 -5.63 -19.33 0.10
C HIS A 85 -4.81 -20.33 0.92
N TYR A 86 -4.41 -19.95 2.14
CA TYR A 86 -3.65 -20.81 3.04
C TYR A 86 -4.47 -22.05 3.47
N LEU A 87 -5.71 -21.85 3.92
CA LEU A 87 -6.60 -22.92 4.36
C LEU A 87 -6.91 -23.91 3.23
N GLN A 88 -7.09 -23.41 2.01
CA GLN A 88 -7.32 -24.23 0.82
C GLN A 88 -6.04 -24.75 0.16
N ARG A 89 -4.86 -24.40 0.71
CA ARG A 89 -3.55 -24.85 0.21
C ARG A 89 -3.29 -24.48 -1.25
N HIS A 90 -3.90 -23.42 -1.77
CA HIS A 90 -3.75 -22.99 -3.18
C HIS A 90 -2.29 -22.76 -3.56
N THR A 91 -1.49 -22.18 -2.65
CA THR A 91 -0.05 -21.96 -2.88
C THR A 91 0.73 -23.27 -3.00
N LEU A 92 0.34 -24.32 -2.25
CA LEU A 92 0.94 -25.65 -2.36
C LEU A 92 0.54 -26.36 -3.66
N GLU A 93 -0.71 -26.22 -4.09
CA GLU A 93 -1.16 -26.73 -5.39
C GLU A 93 -0.37 -26.10 -6.52
N ARG A 94 -0.22 -24.77 -6.50
CA ARG A 94 0.58 -24.06 -7.51
C ARG A 94 2.03 -24.50 -7.52
N LEU A 95 2.63 -24.70 -6.34
CA LEU A 95 3.98 -25.23 -6.22
C LEU A 95 4.15 -26.62 -6.82
N ARG A 96 3.13 -27.49 -6.76
CA ARG A 96 3.17 -28.82 -7.38
C ARG A 96 3.16 -28.74 -8.91
N ASP A 97 2.55 -27.70 -9.47
CA ASP A 97 2.53 -27.46 -10.91
C ASP A 97 3.86 -26.89 -11.43
N VAL A 98 4.72 -26.38 -10.54
CA VAL A 98 6.06 -25.86 -10.88
C VAL A 98 7.02 -27.02 -11.14
N LYS A 99 7.24 -27.33 -12.43
CA LYS A 99 8.10 -28.46 -12.85
C LYS A 99 9.59 -28.15 -12.93
N SER A 100 10.01 -26.88 -12.96
CA SER A 100 11.43 -26.50 -13.12
C SER A 100 12.07 -26.00 -11.83
N ARG A 101 13.34 -26.39 -11.59
CA ARG A 101 14.12 -25.94 -10.42
C ARG A 101 14.33 -24.42 -10.40
N SER A 102 14.46 -23.80 -11.58
CA SER A 102 14.60 -22.34 -11.71
C SER A 102 13.33 -21.61 -11.30
N ALA A 103 12.16 -22.06 -11.76
CA ALA A 103 10.88 -21.49 -11.36
C ALA A 103 10.63 -21.70 -9.86
N PHE A 104 10.99 -22.85 -9.31
CA PHE A 104 10.92 -23.08 -7.86
C PHE A 104 11.81 -22.11 -7.07
N GLY A 105 13.03 -21.85 -7.56
CA GLY A 105 13.92 -20.84 -6.98
C GLY A 105 13.34 -19.41 -7.04
N MET A 106 12.73 -19.03 -8.17
CA MET A 106 12.05 -17.74 -8.33
C MET A 106 10.87 -17.59 -7.38
N PHE A 107 10.04 -18.64 -7.25
CA PHE A 107 8.93 -18.69 -6.30
C PHE A 107 9.41 -18.46 -4.85
N LEU A 108 10.48 -19.14 -4.43
CA LEU A 108 11.03 -18.93 -3.09
C LEU A 108 11.55 -17.49 -2.92
N GLY A 109 12.17 -16.94 -3.97
CA GLY A 109 12.66 -15.55 -3.99
C GLY A 109 11.57 -14.50 -3.77
N MET A 110 10.35 -14.75 -4.25
CA MET A 110 9.18 -13.87 -4.05
C MET A 110 8.92 -13.56 -2.58
N PHE A 111 9.21 -14.51 -1.70
CA PHE A 111 8.98 -14.39 -0.27
C PHE A 111 10.21 -13.92 0.53
N GLY A 112 11.41 -13.89 -0.07
CA GLY A 112 12.66 -13.59 0.61
C GLY A 112 13.39 -12.33 0.14
N LEU A 113 13.11 -11.83 -1.06
CA LEU A 113 13.84 -10.72 -1.70
C LEU A 113 12.89 -9.68 -2.30
N VAL A 114 12.73 -8.56 -1.58
CA VAL A 114 11.92 -7.40 -2.00
C VAL A 114 12.41 -6.78 -3.33
N GLY A 115 13.66 -7.04 -3.75
CA GLY A 115 14.21 -6.55 -5.01
C GLY A 115 13.64 -7.19 -6.29
N LEU A 116 12.80 -8.22 -6.18
CA LEU A 116 12.19 -8.90 -7.34
C LEU A 116 10.87 -8.30 -7.79
N VAL A 117 10.38 -7.22 -7.15
CA VAL A 117 9.07 -6.63 -7.46
C VAL A 117 8.88 -6.30 -8.95
N GLY A 118 9.92 -5.80 -9.63
CA GLY A 118 9.87 -5.51 -11.08
C GLY A 118 9.86 -6.75 -11.98
N GLN A 119 10.30 -7.92 -11.46
CA GLN A 119 10.25 -9.21 -12.17
C GLN A 119 8.97 -9.99 -11.85
N MET A 120 8.20 -9.59 -10.84
CA MET A 120 6.95 -10.28 -10.47
C MET A 120 5.94 -10.30 -11.60
N ALA A 121 5.88 -9.23 -12.39
CA ALA A 121 4.95 -9.15 -13.49
C ALA A 121 5.24 -10.14 -14.62
N THR A 122 6.51 -10.45 -14.91
CA THR A 122 6.87 -11.49 -15.90
C THR A 122 6.60 -12.90 -15.37
N LEU A 123 6.41 -13.04 -14.06
CA LEU A 123 6.11 -14.28 -13.37
C LEU A 123 4.60 -14.46 -13.10
N ALA A 124 3.77 -13.49 -13.47
CA ALA A 124 2.33 -13.50 -13.23
C ALA A 124 1.65 -14.77 -13.74
N GLY A 125 1.92 -15.16 -15.00
CA GLY A 125 1.38 -16.39 -15.58
C GLY A 125 1.90 -17.68 -14.93
N ALA A 126 3.05 -17.63 -14.26
CA ALA A 126 3.68 -18.78 -13.61
C ALA A 126 3.21 -18.97 -12.16
N PHE A 127 2.83 -17.90 -11.45
CA PHE A 127 2.45 -17.98 -10.03
C PHE A 127 1.08 -17.39 -9.69
N GLY A 128 0.33 -16.90 -10.67
CA GLY A 128 -1.03 -16.43 -10.48
C GLY A 128 -2.00 -17.56 -10.13
N PHE A 129 -2.96 -17.25 -9.26
CA PHE A 129 -4.06 -18.16 -8.89
C PHE A 129 -5.13 -18.23 -9.99
N SER A 130 -5.84 -19.36 -10.06
CA SER A 130 -6.96 -19.52 -10.98
C SER A 130 -8.18 -18.70 -10.54
N ARG A 131 -9.11 -18.43 -11.46
CA ARG A 131 -10.38 -17.75 -11.13
C ARG A 131 -11.20 -18.52 -10.07
N ASP A 132 -11.14 -19.85 -10.08
CA ASP A 132 -11.81 -20.67 -9.07
C ASP A 132 -11.17 -20.51 -7.70
N GLN A 133 -9.83 -20.52 -7.63
CA GLN A 133 -9.08 -20.32 -6.40
C GLN A 133 -9.35 -18.93 -5.79
N GLU A 134 -9.38 -17.88 -6.63
CA GLU A 134 -9.72 -16.52 -6.17
C GLU A 134 -11.15 -16.44 -5.63
N ARG A 135 -12.15 -17.03 -6.33
CA ARG A 135 -13.54 -17.06 -5.85
C ARG A 135 -13.68 -17.79 -4.52
N GLN A 136 -12.98 -18.90 -4.35
CA GLN A 136 -13.01 -19.66 -3.11
C GLN A 136 -12.34 -18.89 -1.97
N ALA A 137 -11.22 -18.23 -2.22
CA ALA A 137 -10.53 -17.39 -1.26
C ALA A 137 -11.38 -16.17 -0.85
N ASP A 138 -12.06 -15.52 -1.80
CA ASP A 138 -13.01 -14.42 -1.55
C ASP A 138 -14.16 -14.86 -0.62
N GLN A 139 -14.78 -16.03 -0.90
CA GLN A 139 -15.87 -16.58 -0.09
C GLN A 139 -15.42 -16.92 1.33
N ILE A 140 -14.25 -17.55 1.46
CA ILE A 140 -13.68 -17.88 2.77
C ILE A 140 -13.31 -16.60 3.51
N GLY A 141 -12.64 -15.65 2.86
CA GLY A 141 -12.27 -14.37 3.45
C GLY A 141 -13.46 -13.63 4.04
N LEU A 142 -14.58 -13.54 3.30
CA LEU A 142 -15.84 -12.99 3.81
C LEU A 142 -16.38 -13.78 5.01
N ALA A 143 -16.35 -15.12 4.97
CA ALA A 143 -16.80 -15.94 6.10
C ALA A 143 -15.93 -15.72 7.36
N LEU A 144 -14.61 -15.59 7.21
CA LEU A 144 -13.69 -15.27 8.29
C LEU A 144 -13.95 -13.87 8.86
N MET A 145 -14.22 -12.89 7.99
CA MET A 145 -14.63 -11.54 8.42
C MET A 145 -15.90 -11.58 9.28
N ARG A 146 -16.96 -12.28 8.83
CA ARG A 146 -18.20 -12.46 9.60
C ARG A 146 -17.94 -13.07 10.96
N GLN A 147 -17.17 -14.17 10.99
CA GLN A 147 -16.84 -14.87 12.23
C GLN A 147 -16.04 -14.00 13.20
N ALA A 148 -15.15 -13.16 12.68
CA ALA A 148 -14.38 -12.20 13.45
C ALA A 148 -15.16 -10.92 13.78
N GLY A 149 -16.41 -10.77 13.32
CA GLY A 149 -17.27 -9.62 13.57
C GLY A 149 -16.88 -8.36 12.80
N TYR A 150 -16.12 -8.47 11.71
CA TYR A 150 -15.85 -7.34 10.82
C TYR A 150 -17.03 -7.06 9.89
N ASP A 151 -17.23 -5.79 9.54
CA ASP A 151 -18.22 -5.40 8.53
C ASP A 151 -17.78 -5.89 7.14
N THR A 152 -18.54 -6.82 6.56
CA THR A 152 -18.26 -7.41 5.25
C THR A 152 -18.55 -6.46 4.08
N HIS A 153 -19.33 -5.40 4.29
CA HIS A 153 -19.58 -4.38 3.27
C HIS A 153 -18.33 -3.58 2.91
N GLU A 154 -17.27 -3.66 3.71
CA GLU A 154 -15.97 -3.05 3.44
C GLU A 154 -15.12 -3.84 2.44
N ALA A 155 -15.34 -5.16 2.30
CA ALA A 155 -14.59 -5.99 1.36
C ALA A 155 -14.69 -5.54 -0.12
N PRO A 156 -15.89 -5.28 -0.69
CA PRO A 156 -15.98 -4.78 -2.07
C PRO A 156 -15.38 -3.38 -2.24
N LYS A 157 -15.34 -2.55 -1.19
CA LYS A 157 -14.77 -1.19 -1.26
C LYS A 157 -13.26 -1.21 -1.51
N VAL A 158 -12.56 -2.27 -1.08
CA VAL A 158 -11.14 -2.47 -1.42
C VAL A 158 -10.94 -2.51 -2.94
N TRP A 159 -11.83 -3.20 -3.66
CA TRP A 159 -11.80 -3.24 -5.12
C TRP A 159 -12.16 -1.89 -5.73
N ASP A 160 -13.21 -1.24 -5.24
CA ASP A 160 -13.60 0.10 -5.72
C ASP A 160 -12.42 1.08 -5.59
N ASN A 161 -11.68 1.03 -4.48
CA ASN A 161 -10.49 1.84 -4.22
C ASN A 161 -9.36 1.55 -5.23
N LEU A 162 -9.07 0.27 -5.51
CA LEU A 162 -8.06 -0.12 -6.51
C LEU A 162 -8.45 0.27 -7.94
N GLN A 163 -9.74 0.18 -8.27
CA GLN A 163 -10.26 0.53 -9.59
C GLN A 163 -10.06 2.03 -9.90
N LEU A 164 -10.10 2.91 -8.88
CA LEU A 164 -9.78 4.34 -9.06
C LEU A 164 -8.35 4.55 -9.54
N GLU A 165 -7.38 3.83 -8.96
CA GLU A 165 -5.98 3.91 -9.37
C GLU A 165 -5.76 3.32 -10.75
N LEU A 166 -6.40 2.17 -11.04
CA LEU A 166 -6.35 1.53 -12.35
C LEU A 166 -6.94 2.42 -13.45
N ALA A 167 -8.06 3.09 -13.20
CA ALA A 167 -8.69 4.00 -14.15
C ALA A 167 -7.84 5.26 -14.42
N ALA A 168 -6.99 5.65 -13.47
CA ALA A 168 -6.06 6.77 -13.64
C ALA A 168 -4.79 6.39 -14.43
N MET A 169 -4.52 5.09 -14.61
CA MET A 169 -3.40 4.61 -15.41
C MET A 169 -3.55 5.09 -16.86
N HIS A 170 -2.44 5.52 -17.45
CA HIS A 170 -2.39 5.89 -18.87
C HIS A 170 -1.42 4.96 -19.60
N GLY A 171 -1.97 4.00 -20.35
CA GLY A 171 -1.22 2.98 -21.07
C GLY A 171 -0.51 1.96 -20.18
N GLY A 172 -0.29 0.76 -20.71
CA GLY A 172 0.37 -0.35 -20.03
C GLY A 172 -0.59 -1.37 -19.41
N ASP A 173 -0.07 -2.57 -19.15
CA ASP A 173 -0.81 -3.66 -18.51
C ASP A 173 -0.85 -3.46 -16.99
N PRO A 174 -2.02 -3.45 -16.34
CA PRO A 174 -2.18 -3.41 -14.88
C PRO A 174 -1.29 -4.41 -14.12
N GLY A 175 -1.09 -5.61 -14.68
CA GLY A 175 -0.22 -6.65 -14.12
C GLY A 175 1.26 -6.28 -14.09
N LEU A 176 1.70 -5.39 -14.98
CA LEU A 176 3.07 -4.87 -15.02
C LEU A 176 3.31 -3.75 -14.01
N ARG A 177 2.26 -3.08 -13.52
CA ARG A 177 2.39 -1.90 -12.64
C ARG A 177 2.01 -2.14 -11.19
N ASN A 178 1.11 -3.10 -10.92
CA ASN A 178 0.75 -3.50 -9.55
C ASN A 178 0.99 -5.01 -9.34
N PRO A 179 1.98 -5.38 -8.51
CA PRO A 179 2.32 -6.77 -8.19
C PRO A 179 1.16 -7.62 -7.66
N LEU A 180 0.10 -7.02 -7.10
CA LEU A 180 -1.12 -7.75 -6.73
C LEU A 180 -1.66 -8.56 -7.93
N PHE A 181 -1.76 -7.93 -9.09
CA PHE A 181 -2.39 -8.55 -10.27
C PHE A 181 -1.52 -9.62 -10.91
N ALA A 182 -0.26 -9.71 -10.52
CA ALA A 182 0.60 -10.81 -10.92
C ALA A 182 0.24 -12.11 -10.19
N SER A 183 -0.05 -12.03 -8.88
CA SER A 183 -0.46 -13.20 -8.07
C SER A 183 -1.97 -13.42 -8.04
N HIS A 184 -2.76 -12.36 -8.08
CA HIS A 184 -4.23 -12.36 -8.05
C HIS A 184 -4.78 -11.70 -9.31
N PRO A 185 -4.97 -12.44 -10.41
CA PRO A 185 -5.54 -11.88 -11.62
C PRO A 185 -6.87 -11.18 -11.33
N GLY A 186 -6.94 -9.88 -11.62
CA GLY A 186 -8.13 -9.08 -11.36
C GLY A 186 -9.30 -9.52 -12.24
N SER A 187 -10.52 -9.43 -11.71
CA SER A 187 -11.73 -9.40 -12.54
C SER A 187 -12.66 -8.30 -12.04
N ALA A 188 -13.29 -7.57 -12.97
CA ALA A 188 -14.31 -6.58 -12.62
C ALA A 188 -15.46 -7.20 -11.79
N GLU A 189 -15.69 -8.49 -11.98
CA GLU A 189 -16.74 -9.27 -11.32
C GLU A 189 -16.48 -9.53 -9.82
N ARG A 190 -15.22 -9.46 -9.34
CA ARG A 190 -14.91 -9.77 -7.92
C ARG A 190 -15.57 -8.80 -6.96
N GLY A 191 -15.45 -7.49 -7.23
CA GLY A 191 -16.09 -6.45 -6.42
C GLY A 191 -17.61 -6.62 -6.37
N ASP A 192 -18.22 -6.88 -7.51
CA ASP A 192 -19.67 -7.10 -7.61
C ASP A 192 -20.10 -8.38 -6.87
N LYS A 193 -19.32 -9.46 -6.98
CA LYS A 193 -19.64 -10.72 -6.30
C LYS A 193 -19.50 -10.59 -4.79
N LEU A 194 -18.45 -9.93 -4.30
CA LEU A 194 -18.28 -9.63 -2.87
C LEU A 194 -19.46 -8.78 -2.36
N ARG A 195 -19.89 -7.78 -3.13
CA ARG A 195 -21.05 -6.94 -2.82
C ARG A 195 -22.35 -7.74 -2.75
N GLU A 196 -22.57 -8.68 -3.66
CA GLU A 196 -23.70 -9.61 -3.62
C GLU A 196 -23.65 -10.50 -2.36
N LEU A 197 -22.49 -11.09 -2.08
CA LEU A 197 -22.30 -11.99 -0.94
C LEU A 197 -22.43 -11.28 0.41
N SER A 198 -22.11 -9.99 0.50
CA SER A 198 -22.22 -9.21 1.73
C SER A 198 -23.57 -8.53 1.92
N ALA A 199 -24.43 -8.46 0.90
CA ALA A 199 -25.63 -7.61 0.90
C ALA A 199 -26.66 -7.94 2.01
N GLY A 200 -26.68 -9.18 2.50
CA GLY A 200 -27.57 -9.63 3.56
C GLY A 200 -26.95 -9.66 4.95
N ASP A 201 -25.67 -9.26 5.09
CA ASP A 201 -24.99 -9.27 6.38
C ASP A 201 -25.41 -8.05 7.22
N GLU A 202 -25.37 -8.19 8.55
CA GLU A 202 -25.53 -7.03 9.43
C GLU A 202 -24.22 -6.24 9.47
N ALA A 203 -24.30 -4.92 9.25
CA ALA A 203 -23.15 -4.04 9.36
C ALA A 203 -22.58 -4.10 10.80
N SER A 204 -21.26 -4.29 10.90
CA SER A 204 -20.58 -4.57 12.17
C SER A 204 -19.34 -3.67 12.34
N TYR A 205 -18.24 -4.20 12.88
CA TYR A 205 -17.04 -3.42 13.20
C TYR A 205 -16.23 -3.03 11.96
N VAL A 206 -15.99 -1.72 11.78
CA VAL A 206 -15.18 -1.14 10.69
C VAL A 206 -13.74 -0.82 11.12
N GLY A 207 -13.54 -0.32 12.35
CA GLY A 207 -12.20 -0.07 12.94
C GLY A 207 -11.37 1.04 12.31
N GLU A 208 -11.98 2.17 11.92
CA GLU A 208 -11.24 3.28 11.29
C GLU A 208 -10.23 3.95 12.24
N ALA A 209 -10.60 4.19 13.50
CA ALA A 209 -9.76 4.89 14.46
C ALA A 209 -8.55 4.04 14.90
N GLU A 210 -8.78 2.75 15.12
CA GLU A 210 -7.77 1.74 15.46
C GLU A 210 -6.76 1.61 14.33
N HIS A 211 -7.25 1.47 13.10
CA HIS A 211 -6.41 1.41 11.91
C HIS A 211 -5.53 2.66 11.77
N ARG A 212 -6.13 3.85 11.91
CA ARG A 212 -5.40 5.12 11.85
C ARG A 212 -4.33 5.23 12.93
N ARG A 213 -4.64 4.80 14.16
CA ARG A 213 -3.69 4.79 15.28
C ARG A 213 -2.53 3.84 15.03
N ALA A 214 -2.80 2.65 14.48
CA ALA A 214 -1.76 1.66 14.15
C ALA A 214 -0.77 2.17 13.08
N LEU A 215 -1.20 3.09 12.21
CA LEU A 215 -0.38 3.64 11.13
C LEU A 215 0.27 5.00 11.44
N ALA A 216 -0.06 5.65 12.56
CA ALA A 216 0.30 7.04 12.83
C ALA A 216 1.81 7.34 12.70
N GLY A 217 2.68 6.40 13.09
CA GLY A 217 4.14 6.56 13.00
C GLY A 217 4.75 6.32 11.61
N LEU A 218 3.97 5.86 10.64
CA LEU A 218 4.47 5.40 9.33
C LEU A 218 3.94 6.21 8.15
N GLN A 219 2.96 7.10 8.37
CA GLN A 219 2.26 7.84 7.33
C GLN A 219 3.21 8.60 6.40
N THR A 220 4.11 9.42 6.95
CA THR A 220 5.09 10.18 6.17
C THR A 220 5.97 9.26 5.33
N GLN A 221 6.49 8.17 5.90
CA GLN A 221 7.33 7.22 5.19
C GLN A 221 6.57 6.54 4.04
N MET A 222 5.33 6.13 4.27
CA MET A 222 4.50 5.51 3.24
C MET A 222 4.19 6.47 2.09
N LEU A 223 3.90 7.75 2.40
CA LEU A 223 3.67 8.78 1.39
C LEU A 223 4.92 9.05 0.56
N GLU A 224 6.09 9.15 1.19
CA GLU A 224 7.35 9.29 0.46
C GLU A 224 7.64 8.10 -0.45
N ASP A 225 7.44 6.88 0.05
CA ASP A 225 7.68 5.67 -0.73
C ASP A 225 6.70 5.56 -1.91
N GLU A 226 5.45 6.01 -1.72
CA GLU A 226 4.45 6.13 -2.78
C GLU A 226 4.88 7.12 -3.86
N LEU A 227 5.30 8.34 -3.48
CA LEU A 227 5.79 9.36 -4.41
C LEU A 227 7.03 8.88 -5.19
N LYS A 228 7.94 8.14 -4.54
CA LYS A 228 9.15 7.57 -5.16
C LYS A 228 8.85 6.51 -6.22
N ARG A 229 7.62 5.97 -6.30
CA ARG A 229 7.22 5.07 -7.40
C ARG A 229 7.20 5.79 -8.76
N GLY A 230 7.05 7.11 -8.78
CA GLY A 230 6.95 7.89 -10.02
C GLY A 230 5.66 7.67 -10.80
N GLN A 231 4.69 6.94 -10.25
CA GLN A 231 3.39 6.64 -10.86
C GLN A 231 2.40 7.75 -10.51
N THR A 232 2.71 8.99 -10.94
CA THR A 232 2.05 10.20 -10.44
C THR A 232 0.55 10.25 -10.68
N ARG A 233 0.03 9.62 -11.74
CA ARG A 233 -1.42 9.61 -12.03
C ARG A 233 -2.17 8.72 -11.04
N GLU A 234 -1.66 7.52 -10.82
CA GLU A 234 -2.18 6.55 -9.87
C GLU A 234 -2.07 7.09 -8.44
N THR A 235 -0.91 7.63 -8.07
CA THR A 235 -0.69 8.29 -6.78
C THR A 235 -1.65 9.47 -6.58
N LEU A 236 -1.97 10.24 -7.62
CA LEU A 236 -2.98 11.31 -7.51
C LEU A 236 -4.40 10.79 -7.33
N ALA A 237 -4.78 9.69 -7.97
CA ALA A 237 -6.09 9.07 -7.74
C ALA A 237 -6.23 8.63 -6.27
N LEU A 238 -5.19 7.98 -5.73
CA LEU A 238 -5.12 7.61 -4.31
C LEU A 238 -5.21 8.84 -3.40
N LEU A 239 -4.38 9.86 -3.62
CA LEU A 239 -4.29 11.02 -2.74
C LEU A 239 -5.50 11.94 -2.84
N ASN A 240 -6.17 12.04 -3.98
CA ASN A 240 -7.44 12.75 -4.10
C ASN A 240 -8.47 12.14 -3.15
N ARG A 241 -8.66 10.82 -3.22
CA ARG A 241 -9.57 10.08 -2.33
C ARG A 241 -9.20 10.25 -0.85
N LEU A 242 -7.91 10.11 -0.51
CA LEU A 242 -7.46 10.24 0.88
C LEU A 242 -7.67 11.66 1.43
N VAL A 243 -7.39 12.71 0.64
CA VAL A 243 -7.61 14.11 1.05
C VAL A 243 -9.11 14.42 1.13
N GLU A 244 -9.95 13.89 0.23
CA GLU A 244 -11.40 14.05 0.34
C GLU A 244 -11.96 13.48 1.65
N ARG A 245 -11.43 12.34 2.09
CA ARG A 245 -11.81 11.74 3.39
C ARG A 245 -11.20 12.45 4.59
N GLN A 246 -9.99 12.99 4.45
CA GLN A 246 -9.20 13.58 5.54
C GLN A 246 -8.60 14.93 5.11
N PRO A 247 -9.42 15.98 4.92
CA PRO A 247 -8.97 17.25 4.35
C PRO A 247 -8.04 18.05 5.27
N GLU A 248 -8.04 17.75 6.57
CA GLU A 248 -7.23 18.42 7.59
C GLU A 248 -5.88 17.72 7.84
N ARG A 249 -5.49 16.79 6.97
CA ARG A 249 -4.19 16.08 7.05
C ARG A 249 -3.15 16.79 6.19
N ALA A 250 -2.28 17.56 6.84
CA ALA A 250 -1.23 18.34 6.18
C ALA A 250 -0.25 17.49 5.36
N ASP A 251 0.05 16.27 5.82
CA ASP A 251 0.91 15.31 5.11
C ASP A 251 0.26 14.77 3.83
N LEU A 252 -1.06 14.52 3.83
CA LEU A 252 -1.79 14.12 2.62
C LEU A 252 -1.88 15.26 1.60
N LEU A 253 -2.11 16.49 2.07
CA LEU A 253 -2.08 17.69 1.22
C LEU A 253 -0.69 17.89 0.60
N TYR A 254 0.38 17.79 1.41
CA TYR A 254 1.75 17.79 0.90
C TYR A 254 1.95 16.70 -0.16
N GLY A 255 1.57 15.46 0.14
CA GLY A 255 1.72 14.35 -0.80
C GLY A 255 1.02 14.63 -2.12
N ARG A 256 -0.22 15.15 -2.09
CA ARG A 256 -0.99 15.47 -3.30
C ARG A 256 -0.36 16.61 -4.07
N GLY A 257 0.09 17.66 -3.38
CA GLY A 257 0.80 18.78 -3.98
C GLY A 257 2.10 18.34 -4.64
N GLU A 258 2.87 17.46 -4.00
CA GLU A 258 4.11 16.93 -4.55
C GLU A 258 3.87 16.03 -5.77
N ALA A 259 2.84 15.19 -5.74
CA ALA A 259 2.46 14.38 -6.89
C ALA A 259 2.03 15.26 -8.09
N ARG A 260 1.31 16.36 -7.86
CA ARG A 260 0.98 17.37 -8.89
C ARG A 260 2.25 18.05 -9.42
N ARG A 261 3.12 18.51 -8.52
CA ARG A 261 4.39 19.16 -8.88
C ARG A 261 5.29 18.26 -9.75
N LEU A 262 5.36 16.96 -9.42
CA LEU A 262 6.12 15.98 -10.17
C LEU A 262 5.49 15.63 -11.52
N ARG A 263 4.15 15.61 -11.61
CA ARG A 263 3.44 15.37 -12.87
C ARG A 263 3.53 16.57 -13.82
N ALA A 264 3.47 17.78 -13.28
CA ALA A 264 3.59 19.04 -14.00
C ALA A 264 2.72 19.14 -15.27
N ALA A 265 1.49 18.60 -15.23
CA ALA A 265 0.51 18.82 -16.30
C ALA A 265 -0.05 20.26 -16.23
N ASP A 266 -0.78 20.68 -17.26
CA ASP A 266 -1.41 22.00 -17.31
C ASP A 266 -2.25 22.26 -16.04
N GLY A 267 -1.93 23.34 -15.33
CA GLY A 267 -2.57 23.73 -14.06
C GLY A 267 -2.09 22.99 -12.80
N ASP A 268 -1.27 21.94 -12.91
CA ASP A 268 -0.82 21.17 -11.75
C ASP A 268 0.03 21.99 -10.79
N LEU A 269 0.87 22.90 -11.29
CA LEU A 269 1.76 23.70 -10.44
C LEU A 269 0.95 24.69 -9.57
N ASP A 270 -0.15 25.23 -10.08
CA ASP A 270 -1.02 26.12 -9.30
C ASP A 270 -1.75 25.33 -8.21
N LEU A 271 -2.28 24.16 -8.57
CA LEU A 271 -2.92 23.24 -7.63
C LEU A 271 -1.94 22.69 -6.58
N ALA A 272 -0.69 22.43 -6.96
CA ALA A 272 0.38 22.01 -6.05
C ALA A 272 0.68 23.09 -5.02
N GLN A 273 0.85 24.34 -5.47
CA GLN A 273 1.08 25.47 -4.57
C GLN A 273 -0.11 25.66 -3.60
N ALA A 274 -1.35 25.55 -4.07
CA ALA A 274 -2.52 25.65 -3.21
C ALA A 274 -2.54 24.55 -2.12
N ASP A 275 -2.21 23.31 -2.48
CA ASP A 275 -2.08 22.21 -1.52
C ASP A 275 -0.98 22.46 -0.49
N PHE A 276 0.20 22.92 -0.92
CA PHE A 276 1.31 23.25 -0.03
C PHE A 276 0.95 24.38 0.94
N GLN A 277 0.30 25.44 0.46
CA GLN A 277 -0.16 26.54 1.30
C GLN A 277 -1.21 26.08 2.30
N ARG A 278 -2.15 25.22 1.89
CA ARG A 278 -3.13 24.64 2.81
C ARG A 278 -2.45 23.74 3.84
N ALA A 279 -1.47 22.92 3.46
CA ALA A 279 -0.71 22.09 4.39
C ALA A 279 -0.01 22.95 5.47
N ILE A 280 0.69 24.02 5.06
CA ILE A 280 1.35 24.97 5.98
C ILE A 280 0.33 25.64 6.91
N ALA A 281 -0.84 26.01 6.39
CA ALA A 281 -1.87 26.67 7.19
C ALA A 281 -2.43 25.78 8.32
N LEU A 282 -2.33 24.45 8.20
CA LEU A 282 -2.70 23.50 9.24
C LEU A 282 -1.65 23.39 10.36
N GLY A 283 -0.41 23.81 10.11
CA GLY A 283 0.67 23.88 11.09
C GLY A 283 1.30 22.54 11.51
N SER A 284 0.88 21.44 10.88
CA SER A 284 1.42 20.10 11.10
C SER A 284 2.05 19.51 9.83
N GLU A 285 2.51 20.37 8.93
CA GLU A 285 3.08 19.99 7.65
C GLU A 285 4.47 19.34 7.78
N PRO A 286 4.81 18.39 6.88
CA PRO A 286 6.19 17.94 6.76
C PRO A 286 7.08 19.09 6.27
N ALA A 287 8.32 19.17 6.77
CA ALA A 287 9.26 20.23 6.42
C ALA A 287 9.55 20.26 4.91
N GLU A 288 9.47 19.11 4.26
CA GLU A 288 9.67 18.90 2.83
C GLU A 288 8.73 19.76 1.96
N VAL A 289 7.59 20.22 2.48
CA VAL A 289 6.73 21.20 1.78
C VAL A 289 7.53 22.42 1.33
N TYR A 290 8.42 22.94 2.19
CA TYR A 290 9.21 24.13 1.88
C TYR A 290 10.27 23.87 0.80
N ARG A 291 10.85 22.66 0.77
CA ARG A 291 11.74 22.23 -0.31
C ARG A 291 10.99 22.16 -1.64
N SER A 292 9.79 21.57 -1.64
CA SER A 292 8.95 21.46 -2.82
C SER A 292 8.47 22.82 -3.34
N LEU A 293 8.09 23.74 -2.45
CA LEU A 293 7.80 25.12 -2.79
C LEU A 293 9.01 25.82 -3.40
N GLY A 294 10.21 25.67 -2.83
CA GLY A 294 11.43 26.25 -3.40
C GLY A 294 11.69 25.79 -4.83
N TYR A 295 11.53 24.49 -5.11
CA TYR A 295 11.63 23.98 -6.48
C TYR A 295 10.52 24.52 -7.40
N LEU A 296 9.30 24.64 -6.90
CA LEU A 296 8.16 25.17 -7.65
C LEU A 296 8.39 26.64 -8.04
N HIS A 297 8.75 27.51 -7.08
CA HIS A 297 9.06 28.91 -7.34
C HIS A 297 10.21 29.06 -8.34
N ARG A 298 11.26 28.24 -8.19
CA ARG A 298 12.37 28.24 -9.15
C ARG A 298 11.93 27.82 -10.56
N SER A 299 11.01 26.88 -10.70
CA SER A 299 10.47 26.49 -12.02
C SER A 299 9.63 27.58 -12.69
N ARG A 300 9.27 28.64 -11.95
CA ARG A 300 8.56 29.82 -12.42
C ARG A 300 9.45 31.08 -12.46
N ASP A 301 10.76 30.90 -12.40
CA ASP A 301 11.74 32.00 -12.37
C ASP A 301 11.57 33.00 -11.20
N ASP A 302 10.91 32.58 -10.11
CA ASP A 302 10.77 33.39 -8.90
C ASP A 302 11.88 33.07 -7.89
N ALA A 303 13.06 33.67 -8.12
CA ALA A 303 14.25 33.40 -7.34
C ALA A 303 14.14 33.86 -5.87
N GLU A 304 13.35 34.90 -5.59
CA GLU A 304 13.18 35.44 -4.24
C GLU A 304 12.38 34.47 -3.37
N GLN A 305 11.19 34.08 -3.82
CA GLN A 305 10.36 33.11 -3.09
C GLN A 305 11.02 31.73 -3.03
N ALA A 306 11.79 31.35 -4.05
CA ALA A 306 12.54 30.09 -4.04
C ALA A 306 13.57 30.06 -2.89
N ARG A 307 14.35 31.14 -2.72
CA ARG A 307 15.34 31.26 -1.64
C ARG A 307 14.69 31.26 -0.27
N GLU A 308 13.60 31.99 -0.10
CA GLU A 308 12.88 32.01 1.17
C GLU A 308 12.39 30.60 1.56
N ALA A 309 11.77 29.90 0.61
CA ALA A 309 11.26 28.55 0.85
C ALA A 309 12.38 27.55 1.15
N PHE A 310 13.49 27.57 0.40
CA PHE A 310 14.66 26.74 0.71
C PHE A 310 15.27 27.07 2.08
N GLY A 311 15.31 28.35 2.47
CA GLY A 311 15.77 28.78 3.79
C GLY A 311 14.94 28.16 4.91
N ARG A 312 13.61 28.24 4.81
CA ARG A 312 12.69 27.62 5.78
C ARG A 312 12.85 26.10 5.85
N TYR A 313 13.11 25.44 4.72
CA TYR A 313 13.40 24.00 4.72
C TYR A 313 14.66 23.66 5.52
N VAL A 314 15.74 24.39 5.29
CA VAL A 314 17.02 24.20 5.99
C VAL A 314 16.87 24.45 7.50
N GLU A 315 16.04 25.42 7.90
CA GLU A 315 15.74 25.71 9.31
C GLU A 315 14.92 24.60 9.97
N LYS A 316 13.88 24.09 9.29
CA LYS A 316 12.98 23.07 9.84
C LYS A 316 13.57 21.66 9.82
N ALA A 317 14.43 21.34 8.86
CA ALA A 317 15.01 20.01 8.71
C ALA A 317 16.55 20.06 8.53
N PRO A 318 17.32 20.63 9.47
CA PRO A 318 18.76 20.89 9.29
C PRO A 318 19.61 19.62 9.15
N ALA A 319 19.08 18.46 9.57
CA ALA A 319 19.74 17.16 9.49
C ALA A 319 19.30 16.32 8.28
N ALA A 320 18.41 16.82 7.43
CA ALA A 320 17.99 16.10 6.24
C ALA A 320 19.17 15.89 5.26
N PRO A 321 19.26 14.73 4.60
CA PRO A 321 20.45 14.32 3.85
C PRO A 321 20.77 15.23 2.65
N ASP A 322 19.77 15.93 2.13
CA ASP A 322 19.86 16.83 0.99
C ASP A 322 20.04 18.31 1.37
N VAL A 323 20.12 18.66 2.66
CA VAL A 323 20.29 20.04 3.14
C VAL A 323 21.52 20.72 2.55
N ALA A 324 22.64 20.01 2.42
CA ALA A 324 23.86 20.57 1.84
C ALA A 324 23.64 21.00 0.38
N MET A 325 22.89 20.20 -0.39
CA MET A 325 22.49 20.52 -1.76
C MET A 325 21.51 21.70 -1.78
N ILE A 326 20.51 21.72 -0.88
CA ILE A 326 19.55 22.83 -0.84
C ILE A 326 20.23 24.16 -0.47
N LYS A 327 21.22 24.14 0.45
CA LYS A 327 22.01 25.32 0.80
C LYS A 327 22.77 25.91 -0.37
N SER A 328 23.20 25.11 -1.36
CA SER A 328 23.87 25.62 -2.55
C SER A 328 22.91 26.30 -3.53
N LEU A 329 21.60 26.28 -3.26
CA LEU A 329 20.56 26.93 -4.07
C LEU A 329 20.09 28.26 -3.47
N LEU A 330 20.58 28.64 -2.28
CA LEU A 330 20.35 29.93 -1.64
C LEU A 330 21.27 30.99 -2.26
#